data_AF-A0A8J2HQ39-F1
#
_entry.id   AF-A0A8J2HQ39-F1
#
_cell.length_a   1.000
_cell.length_b   1.000
_cell.length_c   1.000
_cell.angle_alpha   90.00
_cell.angle_beta   90.00
_cell.angle_gamma   90.00
#
_symmetry.space_group_name_H-M   'P 1'
#
loop_
_entity.id
_entity.type
_entity.pdbx_description
1 polymer ?
#
loop_
_entity_poly.entity_id
_entity_poly.type
_entity_poly.pdbx_seq_one_letter_code
_entity_poly.pdbx_strand_id
1 'polypeptide(L)'
;MTQEEKKVRQREGKGNKTEAKKDSQDQQQDQDVPVEPKFGPRVSFPYQKVWSRCVLILGVLLIVWYNSKRGKEVSFARQKDILLSRTQNLDCANDYKTELATYPGCVPEKCGRVVTDKLVSNTETEVLYKIALNGMNLGGSDGGASILDLHSGALSKGKKVVKTKIQHAVAHHFGVDADKIYLTKPTFFSRMTNVSAKTISMVGGRVSMFTSGGENLHAVEPVTSGTRFALTVSFTCNPAAAIADPTLKTSKKRT
;
A
#
# COMPACT_ATOMS: atom_id res chain seq x y z
N MET A 1 54.04 -18.03 31.93
CA MET A 1 55.09 -16.99 32.09
C MET A 1 54.57 -15.74 31.38
N THR A 2 53.86 -14.88 32.11
CA THR A 2 54.36 -13.59 32.66
C THR A 2 54.55 -12.49 31.61
N GLN A 3 53.65 -11.49 31.71
CA GLN A 3 53.80 -10.03 31.62
C GLN A 3 54.77 -9.40 30.60
N GLU A 4 54.28 -8.44 29.83
CA GLU A 4 54.58 -7.00 30.00
C GLU A 4 53.84 -6.17 28.92
N GLU A 5 52.96 -5.25 29.32
CA GLU A 5 52.53 -4.12 28.47
C GLU A 5 53.21 -2.83 28.96
N LYS A 6 54.00 -2.20 28.09
CA LYS A 6 54.67 -0.90 28.31
C LYS A 6 54.09 0.19 27.41
N LYS A 7 53.25 1.04 28.03
CA LYS A 7 53.35 2.51 28.16
C LYS A 7 53.79 3.39 26.96
N VAL A 8 52.89 4.29 26.51
CA VAL A 8 53.19 5.64 25.96
C VAL A 8 52.04 6.58 26.41
N ARG A 9 52.22 7.41 27.45
CA ARG A 9 52.60 8.84 27.47
C ARG A 9 51.68 9.81 26.69
N GLN A 10 50.84 10.54 27.43
CA GLN A 10 50.58 11.97 27.16
C GLN A 10 50.78 12.80 28.44
N ARG A 11 51.62 13.83 28.25
CA ARG A 11 51.88 15.03 29.08
C ARG A 11 50.69 15.99 29.00
N GLU A 12 50.45 17.00 29.83
CA GLU A 12 51.03 17.62 31.03
C GLU A 12 49.92 18.58 31.51
N GLY A 13 49.58 18.62 32.80
CA GLY A 13 49.96 19.74 33.67
C GLY A 13 48.77 20.72 33.83
N LYS A 14 48.43 21.30 34.98
CA LYS A 14 48.94 21.38 36.37
C LYS A 14 47.67 21.61 37.23
N GLY A 15 47.47 21.02 38.40
CA GLY A 15 48.20 21.27 39.65
C GLY A 15 47.69 22.59 40.28
N ASN A 16 47.15 22.68 41.50
CA ASN A 16 47.42 21.90 42.71
C ASN A 16 46.25 21.97 43.70
N LYS A 17 46.04 20.86 44.41
CA LYS A 17 45.57 20.84 45.80
C LYS A 17 46.79 20.95 46.72
N THR A 18 46.62 21.58 47.87
CA THR A 18 47.48 21.35 49.03
C THR A 18 46.58 21.00 50.22
N GLU A 19 46.89 19.87 50.86
CA GLU A 19 46.26 19.32 52.06
C GLU A 19 46.97 19.82 53.34
N ALA A 20 46.26 19.85 54.47
CA ALA A 20 46.73 19.37 55.79
C ALA A 20 45.58 19.43 56.81
N LYS A 21 45.09 18.28 57.34
CA LYS A 21 45.21 17.74 58.74
C LYS A 21 44.77 18.73 59.85
N LYS A 22 43.96 18.37 60.87
CA LYS A 22 44.04 17.20 61.76
C LYS A 22 42.82 17.14 62.73
N ASP A 23 42.45 15.90 63.11
CA ASP A 23 41.91 15.37 64.39
C ASP A 23 40.70 15.96 65.17
N SER A 24 39.79 15.00 65.46
CA SER A 24 39.14 14.69 66.75
C SER A 24 37.81 15.33 67.19
N GLN A 25 36.86 14.41 67.36
CA GLN A 25 35.85 14.23 68.43
C GLN A 25 34.62 15.15 68.53
N ASP A 26 33.47 14.45 68.51
CA ASP A 26 32.23 14.67 69.26
C ASP A 26 31.75 16.12 69.48
N GLN A 27 30.64 16.48 68.84
CA GLN A 27 29.33 16.57 69.52
C GLN A 27 28.28 17.12 68.57
N GLN A 28 27.10 16.54 68.71
CA GLN A 28 25.85 16.88 68.05
C GLN A 28 25.33 18.22 68.59
N GLN A 29 25.05 19.19 67.72
CA GLN A 29 24.16 20.31 68.03
C GLN A 29 23.50 20.85 66.76
N ASP A 30 22.17 20.73 66.73
CA ASP A 30 21.27 21.42 65.83
C ASP A 30 21.64 22.91 65.72
N GLN A 31 21.95 23.35 64.51
CA GLN A 31 21.72 24.74 64.10
C GLN A 31 21.19 24.72 62.67
N ASP A 32 19.88 24.86 62.55
CA ASP A 32 19.18 25.24 61.32
C ASP A 32 19.70 26.60 60.84
N VAL A 33 20.69 26.58 59.95
CA VAL A 33 21.05 27.75 59.14
C VAL A 33 20.11 27.74 57.92
N PRO A 34 19.26 28.77 57.72
CA PRO A 34 18.40 28.82 56.56
C PRO A 34 19.27 29.06 55.32
N VAL A 35 19.54 28.00 54.56
CA VAL A 35 20.11 28.14 53.22
C VAL A 35 19.01 28.73 52.35
N GLU A 36 19.12 30.02 52.03
CA GLU A 36 18.26 30.65 51.02
C GLU A 36 18.38 29.83 49.72
N PRO A 37 17.27 29.33 49.19
CA PRO A 37 17.31 28.57 47.95
C PRO A 37 17.72 29.52 46.81
N LYS A 38 18.77 29.15 46.06
CA LYS A 38 19.33 29.90 44.91
C LYS A 38 18.31 30.18 43.79
N PHE A 39 17.15 29.54 43.87
CA PHE A 39 15.93 29.83 43.11
C PHE A 39 14.84 30.09 44.16
N GLY A 40 14.06 31.17 43.98
CA GLY A 40 13.13 31.71 44.96
C GLY A 40 12.09 30.73 45.56
N PRO A 41 11.19 31.20 46.44
CA PRO A 41 10.32 30.35 47.24
C PRO A 41 9.61 29.30 46.38
N ARG A 42 9.66 28.04 46.83
CA ARG A 42 8.93 26.94 46.16
C ARG A 42 7.46 27.31 46.16
N VAL A 43 6.94 27.64 44.99
CA VAL A 43 5.51 27.88 44.79
C VAL A 43 4.75 26.57 45.04
N SER A 44 4.30 26.41 46.28
CA SER A 44 3.53 25.26 46.76
C SER A 44 2.05 25.59 46.62
N PHE A 45 1.45 25.15 45.53
CA PHE A 45 0.00 25.20 45.36
C PHE A 45 -0.64 23.93 45.94
N PRO A 46 -1.84 24.01 46.55
CA PRO A 46 -2.52 22.84 47.08
C PRO A 46 -2.73 21.79 45.97
N TYR A 47 -2.50 20.51 46.29
CA TYR A 47 -2.61 19.37 45.38
C TYR A 47 -1.60 19.31 44.21
N GLN A 48 -0.39 19.87 44.36
CA GLN A 48 0.68 19.85 43.33
C GLN A 48 0.95 18.46 42.69
N LYS A 49 0.89 17.38 43.47
CA LYS A 49 1.07 15.99 42.98
C LYS A 49 -0.09 15.51 42.10
N VAL A 50 -1.30 16.01 42.34
CA VAL A 50 -2.49 15.67 41.55
C VAL A 50 -2.44 16.44 40.23
N TRP A 51 -2.16 17.75 40.28
CA TRP A 51 -2.05 18.59 39.09
C TRP A 51 -0.95 18.13 38.12
N SER A 52 0.24 17.79 38.61
CA SER A 52 1.32 17.26 37.75
C SER A 52 0.95 15.94 37.09
N ARG A 53 0.27 15.04 37.80
CA ARG A 53 -0.25 13.78 37.24
C ARG A 53 -1.34 14.04 36.20
N CYS A 54 -2.27 14.96 36.46
CA CYS A 54 -3.32 15.31 35.50
C CYS A 54 -2.75 15.89 34.20
N VAL A 55 -1.76 16.78 34.28
CA VAL A 55 -1.11 17.36 33.08
C VAL A 55 -0.39 16.29 32.27
N LEU A 56 0.34 15.36 32.93
CA LEU A 56 0.98 14.24 32.24
C LEU A 56 -0.04 13.30 31.59
N ILE A 57 -1.12 12.95 32.30
CA ILE A 57 -2.18 12.09 31.76
C ILE A 57 -2.87 12.75 30.56
N LEU A 58 -3.22 14.04 30.66
CA LEU A 58 -3.81 14.79 29.56
C LEU A 58 -2.87 14.91 28.36
N GLY A 59 -1.57 15.13 28.59
CA GLY A 59 -0.56 15.14 27.53
C GLY A 59 -0.46 13.79 26.82
N VAL A 60 -0.42 12.68 27.57
CA VAL A 60 -0.40 11.33 27.00
C VAL A 60 -1.69 11.03 26.24
N LEU A 61 -2.86 11.38 26.79
CA LEU A 61 -4.16 11.20 26.11
C LEU A 61 -4.24 12.00 24.81
N LEU A 62 -3.74 13.25 24.78
CA LEU A 62 -3.67 14.06 23.57
C LEU A 62 -2.74 13.44 22.52
N ILE A 63 -1.58 12.93 22.93
CA ILE A 63 -0.63 12.25 22.03
C ILE A 63 -1.25 10.98 21.45
N VAL A 64 -1.88 10.15 22.29
CA VAL A 64 -2.54 8.91 21.86
C VAL A 64 -3.72 9.23 20.94
N TRP A 65 -4.55 10.22 21.27
CA TRP A 65 -5.67 10.65 20.44
C TRP A 65 -5.19 11.16 19.08
N TYR A 66 -4.16 12.01 19.05
CA TYR A 66 -3.58 12.53 17.81
C TYR A 66 -2.98 11.43 16.93
N ASN A 67 -2.27 10.47 17.53
CA ASN A 67 -1.72 9.33 16.79
C ASN A 67 -2.79 8.31 16.39
N SER A 68 -3.84 8.13 17.19
CA SER A 68 -4.96 7.24 16.89
C SER A 68 -5.82 7.77 15.75
N LYS A 69 -5.93 9.09 15.58
CA LYS A 69 -6.67 9.72 14.48
C LYS A 69 -5.91 9.72 13.14
N ARG A 70 -4.59 9.52 13.17
CA ARG A 70 -3.82 9.31 11.94
C ARG A 70 -4.13 7.90 11.43
N GLY A 71 -5.09 7.81 10.52
CA GLY A 71 -5.46 6.56 9.86
C GLY A 71 -4.21 5.83 9.37
N LYS A 72 -4.09 4.54 9.75
CA LYS A 72 -2.97 3.66 9.37
C LYS A 72 -3.14 3.16 7.93
N GLU A 73 -3.48 4.04 7.00
CA GLU A 73 -3.59 3.67 5.60
C GLU A 73 -2.20 3.60 5.00
N VAL A 74 -1.72 2.37 4.79
CA VAL A 74 -0.46 2.11 4.11
C VAL A 74 -0.72 2.05 2.62
N SER A 75 -0.17 3.00 1.87
CA SER A 75 -0.31 3.02 0.42
C SER A 75 0.37 1.82 -0.22
N PHE A 76 -0.41 0.99 -0.93
CA PHE A 76 0.11 -0.20 -1.61
C PHE A 76 0.93 0.16 -2.86
N ALA A 77 0.50 1.16 -3.63
CA ALA A 77 1.25 1.69 -4.76
C ALA A 77 0.90 3.17 -4.96
N ARG A 78 1.90 4.05 -4.99
CA ARG A 78 1.68 5.48 -5.29
C ARG A 78 1.81 5.72 -6.79
N GLN A 79 1.16 6.77 -7.29
CA GLN A 79 1.24 7.14 -8.70
C GLN A 79 2.68 7.43 -9.16
N LYS A 80 3.56 7.88 -8.27
CA LYS A 80 4.96 8.24 -8.60
C LYS A 80 5.92 7.05 -8.57
N ASP A 81 5.49 5.90 -8.06
CA ASP A 81 6.35 4.73 -7.94
C ASP A 81 6.42 4.00 -9.29
N ILE A 82 7.57 3.40 -9.62
CA ILE A 82 7.71 2.46 -10.75
C ILE A 82 7.93 1.08 -10.15
N LEU A 83 6.94 0.21 -10.27
CA LEU A 83 6.92 -1.11 -9.64
C LEU A 83 7.04 -2.21 -10.71
N LEU A 84 8.09 -3.04 -10.60
CA LEU A 84 8.21 -4.22 -11.46
C LEU A 84 7.07 -5.20 -11.19
N SER A 85 6.89 -5.59 -9.93
CA SER A 85 5.72 -6.31 -9.43
C SER A 85 5.71 -6.21 -7.91
N ARG A 86 4.54 -5.90 -7.32
CA ARG A 86 4.33 -5.88 -5.88
C ARG A 86 3.08 -6.70 -5.55
N THR A 87 3.24 -7.67 -4.66
CA THR A 87 2.16 -8.59 -4.25
C THR A 87 1.88 -8.43 -2.76
N GLN A 88 0.59 -8.41 -2.41
CA GLN A 88 0.07 -8.54 -1.07
C GLN A 88 -0.74 -9.83 -1.01
N ASN A 89 -0.28 -10.80 -0.23
CA ASN A 89 -1.02 -12.03 -0.01
C ASN A 89 -2.13 -11.77 1.02
N LEU A 90 -3.28 -12.40 0.80
CA LEU A 90 -4.45 -12.36 1.65
C LEU A 90 -4.94 -13.79 1.88
N ASP A 91 -5.59 -14.01 3.01
CA ASP A 91 -6.27 -15.28 3.27
C ASP A 91 -7.48 -15.39 2.34
N CYS A 92 -7.55 -16.47 1.58
CA CYS A 92 -8.66 -16.72 0.66
C CYS A 92 -9.99 -16.78 1.42
N ALA A 93 -11.02 -16.18 0.84
CA ALA A 93 -12.38 -16.37 1.33
C ALA A 93 -12.82 -17.85 1.23
N ASN A 94 -13.80 -18.22 2.06
CA ASN A 94 -14.27 -19.60 2.19
C ASN A 94 -15.09 -20.10 0.99
N ASP A 95 -15.60 -19.18 0.17
CA ASP A 95 -16.30 -19.43 -1.10
C ASP A 95 -15.41 -20.18 -2.11
N TYR A 96 -14.11 -19.91 -2.14
CA TYR A 96 -13.19 -20.64 -3.01
C TYR A 96 -13.09 -22.14 -2.68
N LYS A 97 -13.38 -22.56 -1.44
CA LYS A 97 -13.33 -23.97 -1.04
C LYS A 97 -14.41 -24.81 -1.73
N THR A 98 -15.60 -24.26 -1.94
CA THR A 98 -16.69 -24.97 -2.63
C THR A 98 -16.46 -24.99 -4.13
N GLU A 99 -15.90 -23.92 -4.69
CA GLU A 99 -15.56 -23.84 -6.11
C GLU A 99 -14.41 -24.77 -6.51
N LEU A 100 -13.47 -25.06 -5.60
CA LEU A 100 -12.32 -25.93 -5.87
C LEU A 100 -12.75 -27.34 -6.31
N ALA A 101 -13.83 -27.87 -5.72
CA ALA A 101 -14.39 -29.16 -6.10
C ALA A 101 -15.06 -29.13 -7.48
N THR A 102 -15.57 -27.97 -7.90
CA THR A 102 -16.31 -27.80 -9.16
C THR A 102 -15.36 -27.50 -10.33
N TYR A 103 -14.31 -26.71 -10.09
CA TYR A 103 -13.39 -26.22 -11.12
C TYR A 103 -11.91 -26.48 -10.75
N PRO A 104 -11.44 -27.75 -10.83
CA PRO A 104 -10.09 -28.10 -10.42
C PRO A 104 -9.04 -27.43 -11.32
N GLY A 105 -8.12 -26.69 -10.69
CA GLY A 105 -7.03 -25.96 -11.35
C GLY A 105 -7.42 -24.58 -11.91
N CYS A 106 -8.67 -24.14 -11.75
CA CYS A 106 -9.07 -22.76 -12.07
C CYS A 106 -9.13 -21.85 -10.85
N VAL A 107 -9.46 -22.43 -9.68
CA VAL A 107 -9.54 -21.69 -8.42
C VAL A 107 -8.13 -21.28 -7.96
N PRO A 108 -7.93 -20.04 -7.49
CA PRO A 108 -6.63 -19.55 -7.04
C PRO A 108 -6.08 -20.35 -5.86
N GLU A 109 -4.83 -20.81 -5.98
CA GLU A 109 -4.08 -21.40 -4.86
C GLU A 109 -3.67 -20.35 -3.83
N LYS A 110 -3.43 -19.12 -4.31
CA LYS A 110 -3.01 -17.98 -3.49
C LYS A 110 -3.95 -16.82 -3.77
N CYS A 111 -4.50 -16.22 -2.72
CA CYS A 111 -5.33 -15.02 -2.83
C CYS A 111 -4.53 -13.77 -2.48
N GLY A 112 -4.89 -12.64 -3.08
CA GLY A 112 -4.15 -11.41 -2.86
C GLY A 112 -4.38 -10.33 -3.89
N ARG A 113 -3.53 -9.31 -3.81
CA ARG A 113 -3.49 -8.15 -4.71
C ARG A 113 -2.11 -8.03 -5.31
N VAL A 114 -2.04 -7.73 -6.60
CA VAL A 114 -0.80 -7.58 -7.35
C VAL A 114 -0.87 -6.29 -8.17
N VAL A 115 0.19 -5.49 -8.12
CA VAL A 115 0.35 -4.30 -8.96
C VAL A 115 1.67 -4.40 -9.72
N THR A 116 1.64 -4.17 -11.02
CA THR A 116 2.82 -4.16 -11.90
C THR A 116 2.71 -3.07 -12.96
N ASP A 117 3.82 -2.38 -13.21
CA ASP A 117 3.92 -1.34 -14.24
C ASP A 117 4.56 -1.84 -15.53
N LYS A 118 5.07 -3.08 -15.56
CA LYS A 118 5.87 -3.61 -16.67
C LYS A 118 5.15 -4.64 -17.54
N LEU A 119 3.95 -5.08 -17.15
CA LEU A 119 3.20 -6.10 -17.88
C LEU A 119 2.74 -5.62 -19.27
N VAL A 120 2.31 -4.36 -19.36
CA VAL A 120 1.82 -3.75 -20.60
C VAL A 120 2.79 -2.65 -21.01
N SER A 121 3.22 -2.67 -22.28
CA SER A 121 4.13 -1.65 -22.79
C SER A 121 3.45 -0.30 -22.97
N ASN A 122 4.24 0.77 -23.00
CA ASN A 122 3.73 2.12 -23.27
C ASN A 122 3.05 2.20 -24.65
N THR A 123 3.56 1.47 -25.65
CA THR A 123 2.97 1.42 -27.00
C THR A 123 1.62 0.70 -27.02
N GLU A 124 1.47 -0.39 -26.26
CA GLU A 124 0.18 -1.08 -26.12
C GLU A 124 -0.83 -0.21 -25.36
N THR A 125 -0.37 0.51 -24.35
CA THR A 125 -1.20 1.43 -23.56
C THR A 125 -1.70 2.58 -24.42
N GLU A 126 -0.86 3.14 -25.29
CA GLU A 126 -1.24 4.20 -26.22
C GLU A 126 -2.32 3.73 -27.21
N VAL A 127 -2.19 2.51 -27.72
CA VAL A 127 -3.22 1.90 -28.58
C VAL A 127 -4.54 1.73 -27.83
N LEU A 128 -4.49 1.22 -26.59
CA LEU A 128 -5.69 1.06 -25.76
C LEU A 128 -6.34 2.40 -25.41
N TYR A 129 -5.54 3.41 -25.13
CA TYR A 129 -5.99 4.77 -24.85
C TYR A 129 -6.73 5.37 -26.04
N LYS A 130 -6.18 5.27 -27.26
CA LYS A 130 -6.85 5.73 -28.48
C LYS A 130 -8.17 5.03 -28.73
N ILE A 131 -8.24 3.72 -28.47
CA ILE A 131 -9.50 2.97 -28.60
C ILE A 131 -10.53 3.43 -27.58
N ALA A 132 -10.12 3.64 -26.31
CA ALA A 132 -11.01 4.13 -25.27
C ALA A 132 -11.52 5.54 -25.58
N LEU A 133 -10.63 6.44 -26.03
CA LEU A 133 -10.98 7.79 -26.43
C LEU A 133 -11.97 7.80 -27.60
N ASN A 134 -11.66 7.10 -28.68
CA ASN A 134 -12.52 7.04 -29.86
C ASN A 134 -13.86 6.38 -29.54
N GLY A 135 -13.86 5.30 -28.75
CA GLY A 135 -15.07 4.60 -28.35
C GLY A 135 -15.98 5.46 -27.46
N MET A 136 -15.41 6.20 -26.51
CA MET A 136 -16.18 7.09 -25.63
C MET A 136 -16.59 8.39 -26.30
N ASN A 137 -15.88 8.85 -27.33
CA ASN A 137 -16.32 10.02 -28.11
C ASN A 137 -17.57 9.70 -28.97
N LEU A 138 -17.83 8.43 -29.26
CA LEU A 138 -19.00 8.00 -30.04
C LEU A 138 -20.28 7.79 -29.20
N GLY A 139 -20.16 7.65 -27.88
CA GLY A 139 -21.32 7.34 -27.04
C GLY A 139 -21.14 7.53 -25.54
N GLY A 140 -20.08 8.22 -25.12
CA GLY A 140 -19.84 8.58 -23.73
C GLY A 140 -20.54 9.88 -23.34
N SER A 141 -20.84 10.03 -22.04
CA SER A 141 -21.45 11.25 -21.50
C SER A 141 -20.41 12.33 -21.28
N ASP A 142 -20.69 13.58 -21.67
CA ASP A 142 -19.79 14.74 -21.56
C ASP A 142 -19.49 15.18 -20.11
N GLY A 143 -20.18 14.64 -19.11
CA GLY A 143 -19.95 14.96 -17.69
C GLY A 143 -19.73 13.74 -16.80
N GLY A 144 -18.66 13.75 -15.99
CA GLY A 144 -18.47 12.82 -14.87
C GLY A 144 -17.86 11.46 -15.24
N ALA A 145 -18.51 10.38 -14.78
CA ALA A 145 -18.06 9.00 -15.00
C ALA A 145 -18.80 8.37 -16.20
N SER A 146 -18.05 7.80 -17.15
CA SER A 146 -18.57 7.13 -18.33
C SER A 146 -18.03 5.71 -18.41
N ILE A 147 -18.86 4.76 -18.85
CA ILE A 147 -18.52 3.35 -19.02
C ILE A 147 -18.84 2.95 -20.47
N LEU A 148 -17.92 2.24 -21.10
CA LEU A 148 -18.07 1.66 -22.43
C LEU A 148 -17.82 0.16 -22.35
N ASP A 149 -18.90 -0.61 -22.44
CA ASP A 149 -18.82 -2.06 -22.43
C ASP A 149 -18.15 -2.60 -23.69
N LEU A 150 -17.18 -3.48 -23.47
CA LEU A 150 -16.53 -4.23 -24.52
C LEU A 150 -17.21 -5.58 -24.63
N HIS A 151 -18.09 -5.69 -25.63
CA HIS A 151 -18.57 -6.99 -26.07
C HIS A 151 -17.46 -7.76 -26.80
N SER A 152 -17.66 -9.07 -27.01
CA SER A 152 -16.67 -9.95 -27.66
C SER A 152 -16.11 -9.40 -28.98
N GLY A 153 -16.92 -8.69 -29.76
CA GLY A 153 -16.51 -8.09 -31.03
C GLY A 153 -15.52 -6.92 -30.88
N ALA A 154 -15.62 -6.15 -29.80
CA ALA A 154 -14.79 -4.97 -29.58
C ALA A 154 -13.37 -5.30 -29.06
N LEU A 155 -13.12 -6.56 -28.68
CA LEU A 155 -11.78 -7.03 -28.27
C LEU A 155 -10.93 -7.58 -29.43
N SER A 156 -11.46 -7.62 -30.65
CA SER A 156 -10.83 -8.31 -31.78
C SER A 156 -9.77 -7.46 -32.49
N LYS A 157 -8.65 -8.11 -32.79
CA LYS A 157 -7.43 -7.65 -33.50
C LYS A 157 -6.38 -6.85 -32.71
N GLY A 158 -6.71 -5.78 -32.00
CA GLY A 158 -5.70 -4.98 -31.28
C GLY A 158 -5.40 -5.41 -29.84
N LYS A 159 -6.38 -6.05 -29.18
CA LYS A 159 -6.36 -6.31 -27.72
C LYS A 159 -5.95 -7.74 -27.36
N LYS A 160 -5.79 -8.62 -28.36
CA LYS A 160 -5.49 -10.04 -28.16
C LYS A 160 -4.17 -10.24 -27.41
N VAL A 161 -3.12 -9.51 -27.79
CA VAL A 161 -1.80 -9.61 -27.17
C VAL A 161 -1.85 -9.20 -25.69
N VAL A 162 -2.49 -8.06 -25.39
CA VAL A 162 -2.64 -7.59 -24.01
C VAL A 162 -3.53 -8.53 -23.19
N LYS A 163 -4.61 -9.04 -23.77
CA LYS A 163 -5.48 -10.04 -23.13
C LYS A 163 -4.69 -11.28 -22.72
N THR A 164 -3.94 -11.88 -23.65
CA THR A 164 -3.15 -13.09 -23.35
C THR A 164 -2.07 -12.81 -22.31
N LYS A 165 -1.40 -11.66 -22.36
CA LYS A 165 -0.43 -11.26 -21.32
C LYS A 165 -1.07 -11.16 -19.94
N ILE A 166 -2.23 -10.50 -19.84
CA ILE A 166 -2.96 -10.38 -18.57
C ILE A 166 -3.41 -11.76 -18.07
N GLN A 167 -3.97 -12.59 -18.95
CA GLN A 167 -4.41 -13.95 -18.60
C GLN A 167 -3.26 -14.80 -18.04
N HIS A 168 -2.11 -14.82 -18.72
CA HIS A 168 -0.93 -15.54 -18.24
C HIS A 168 -0.35 -14.93 -16.95
N ALA A 169 -0.40 -13.61 -16.78
CA ALA A 169 0.06 -12.97 -15.55
C ALA A 169 -0.84 -13.32 -14.35
N VAL A 170 -2.15 -13.34 -14.54
CA VAL A 170 -3.14 -13.78 -13.53
C VAL A 170 -2.88 -15.24 -13.17
N ALA A 171 -2.73 -16.11 -14.17
CA ALA A 171 -2.39 -17.52 -14.01
C ALA A 171 -1.14 -17.73 -13.14
N HIS A 172 -0.05 -17.04 -13.50
CA HIS A 172 1.22 -17.14 -12.79
C HIS A 172 1.16 -16.61 -11.36
N HIS A 173 0.51 -15.48 -11.11
CA HIS A 173 0.50 -14.86 -9.79
C HIS A 173 -0.41 -15.57 -8.77
N PHE A 174 -1.54 -16.12 -9.22
CA PHE A 174 -2.53 -16.75 -8.34
C PHE A 174 -2.49 -18.29 -8.36
N GLY A 175 -1.62 -18.89 -9.18
CA GLY A 175 -1.49 -20.34 -9.28
C GLY A 175 -2.69 -21.00 -9.96
N VAL A 176 -3.25 -20.35 -10.98
CA VAL A 176 -4.37 -20.89 -11.76
C VAL A 176 -3.90 -21.31 -13.14
N ASP A 177 -4.55 -22.32 -13.71
CA ASP A 177 -4.27 -22.78 -15.06
C ASP A 177 -4.81 -21.77 -16.08
N ALA A 178 -3.92 -21.24 -16.93
CA ALA A 178 -4.26 -20.20 -17.91
C ALA A 178 -5.35 -20.67 -18.89
N ASP A 179 -5.41 -21.97 -19.19
CA ASP A 179 -6.36 -22.55 -20.13
C ASP A 179 -7.75 -22.83 -19.52
N LYS A 180 -7.85 -22.73 -18.18
CA LYS A 180 -9.09 -22.97 -17.43
C LYS A 180 -9.77 -21.69 -16.94
N ILE A 181 -9.14 -20.54 -17.14
CA ILE A 181 -9.75 -19.23 -16.88
C ILE A 181 -10.29 -18.61 -18.17
N TYR A 182 -11.54 -18.16 -18.14
CA TYR A 182 -12.22 -17.59 -19.28
C TYR A 182 -12.55 -16.13 -19.06
N LEU A 183 -12.43 -15.30 -20.11
CA LEU A 183 -12.85 -13.91 -20.05
C LEU A 183 -14.36 -13.84 -19.81
N THR A 184 -14.82 -13.06 -18.83
CA THR A 184 -16.25 -12.90 -18.52
C THR A 184 -16.66 -11.43 -18.50
N LYS A 185 -17.98 -11.21 -18.50
CA LYS A 185 -18.56 -9.89 -18.30
C LYS A 185 -18.57 -9.54 -16.80
N PRO A 186 -18.46 -8.25 -16.44
CA PRO A 186 -18.31 -7.11 -17.34
C PRO A 186 -16.83 -6.88 -17.71
N THR A 187 -16.60 -6.58 -18.98
CA THR A 187 -15.32 -6.07 -19.51
C THR A 187 -15.59 -4.73 -20.14
N PHE A 188 -15.03 -3.66 -19.60
CA PHE A 188 -15.40 -2.30 -19.99
C PHE A 188 -14.24 -1.32 -19.84
N PHE A 189 -14.28 -0.28 -20.65
CA PHE A 189 -13.50 0.92 -20.38
C PHE A 189 -14.30 1.87 -19.50
N SER A 190 -13.65 2.49 -18.52
CA SER A 190 -14.22 3.59 -17.74
C SER A 190 -13.40 4.86 -17.90
N ARG A 191 -14.09 6.00 -17.90
CA ARG A 191 -13.52 7.34 -17.86
C ARG A 191 -14.11 8.08 -16.68
N MET A 192 -13.25 8.69 -15.87
CA MET A 192 -13.64 9.55 -14.75
C MET A 192 -12.95 10.89 -14.90
N THR A 193 -13.71 11.99 -14.93
CA THR A 193 -13.21 13.35 -15.16
C THR A 193 -13.56 14.29 -14.02
N ASN A 194 -12.64 15.16 -13.62
CA ASN A 194 -12.87 16.28 -12.68
C ASN A 194 -11.94 17.47 -12.99
N VAL A 195 -11.90 17.91 -14.25
CA VAL A 195 -10.95 18.93 -14.80
C VAL A 195 -10.80 20.19 -13.89
N SER A 196 -9.64 20.84 -13.72
CA SER A 196 -8.53 21.06 -14.68
C SER A 196 -7.14 20.62 -14.18
N ALA A 197 -6.43 19.86 -15.02
CA ALA A 197 -5.01 19.57 -14.94
C ALA A 197 -4.38 19.83 -16.32
N LYS A 198 -3.26 20.58 -16.36
CA LYS A 198 -2.59 20.97 -17.62
C LYS A 198 -1.44 20.05 -18.01
N THR A 199 -0.79 19.36 -17.06
CA THR A 199 -0.11 18.06 -17.25
C THR A 199 0.30 17.50 -15.88
N ILE A 200 0.06 16.21 -15.62
CA ILE A 200 0.80 15.41 -14.62
C ILE A 200 0.98 14.02 -15.23
N SER A 201 2.22 13.56 -15.27
CA SER A 201 2.66 12.27 -15.83
C SER A 201 1.72 11.15 -15.39
N MET A 202 0.95 10.62 -16.34
CA MET A 202 0.24 9.37 -16.14
C MET A 202 1.28 8.26 -16.17
N VAL A 203 1.34 7.45 -15.11
CA VAL A 203 1.88 6.10 -15.22
C VAL A 203 0.87 5.31 -16.04
N GLY A 204 1.01 5.40 -17.36
CA GLY A 204 0.29 4.54 -18.29
C GLY A 204 0.73 3.10 -18.09
N GLY A 205 -0.20 2.16 -18.25
CA GLY A 205 0.13 0.73 -18.29
C GLY A 205 0.25 0.02 -16.94
N ARG A 206 -0.03 0.70 -15.81
CA ARG A 206 -0.16 0.04 -14.50
C ARG A 206 -1.32 -0.95 -14.52
N VAL A 207 -1.02 -2.20 -14.21
CA VAL A 207 -2.02 -3.27 -14.06
C VAL A 207 -2.17 -3.61 -12.59
N SER A 208 -3.41 -3.59 -12.11
CA SER A 208 -3.80 -4.06 -10.79
C SER A 208 -4.64 -5.33 -10.95
N MET A 209 -4.23 -6.42 -10.32
CA MET A 209 -4.90 -7.72 -10.36
C MET A 209 -5.21 -8.14 -8.93
N PHE A 210 -6.37 -8.73 -8.68
CA PHE A 210 -6.73 -9.23 -7.36
C PHE A 210 -7.75 -10.36 -7.48
N THR A 211 -7.77 -11.27 -6.51
CA THR A 211 -8.78 -12.32 -6.42
C THR A 211 -10.16 -11.73 -6.07
N SER A 212 -11.22 -12.27 -6.65
CA SER A 212 -12.58 -11.68 -6.54
C SER A 212 -13.33 -12.03 -5.26
N GLY A 213 -12.77 -12.87 -4.38
CA GLY A 213 -13.42 -13.30 -3.16
C GLY A 213 -13.63 -12.18 -2.14
N GLY A 214 -14.36 -12.50 -1.07
CA GLY A 214 -14.70 -11.56 0.00
C GLY A 214 -13.50 -10.92 0.72
N GLU A 215 -12.29 -11.47 0.56
CA GLU A 215 -11.05 -10.90 1.09
C GLU A 215 -10.64 -9.58 0.42
N ASN A 216 -11.17 -9.28 -0.78
CA ASN A 216 -10.77 -8.12 -1.58
C ASN A 216 -11.82 -7.01 -1.65
N LEU A 217 -12.20 -6.46 -0.49
CA LEU A 217 -12.98 -5.23 -0.43
C LEU A 217 -12.20 -4.06 -1.04
N HIS A 218 -12.81 -3.39 -2.01
CA HIS A 218 -12.20 -2.27 -2.72
C HIS A 218 -13.24 -1.19 -3.04
N ALA A 219 -12.79 0.05 -3.02
CA ALA A 219 -13.57 1.21 -3.38
C ALA A 219 -12.74 2.09 -4.34
N VAL A 220 -13.42 2.80 -5.22
CA VAL A 220 -12.79 3.75 -6.14
C VAL A 220 -13.06 5.15 -5.61
N GLU A 221 -12.00 5.87 -5.28
CA GLU A 221 -12.10 7.28 -4.91
C GLU A 221 -12.39 8.15 -6.15
N PRO A 222 -13.18 9.23 -5.99
CA PRO A 222 -13.42 10.16 -7.07
C PRO A 222 -12.12 10.85 -7.50
N VAL A 223 -11.96 11.04 -8.81
CA VAL A 223 -10.84 11.80 -9.36
C VAL A 223 -10.96 13.25 -8.90
N THR A 224 -9.89 13.83 -8.35
CA THR A 224 -9.88 15.22 -7.85
C THR A 224 -9.47 16.24 -8.91
N SER A 225 -8.66 15.82 -9.89
CA SER A 225 -8.24 16.65 -11.02
C SER A 225 -7.85 15.80 -12.23
N GLY A 226 -8.15 16.29 -13.43
CA GLY A 226 -7.83 15.63 -14.70
C GLY A 226 -8.80 14.52 -15.09
N THR A 227 -8.31 13.58 -15.92
CA THR A 227 -9.11 12.49 -16.49
C THR A 227 -8.39 11.17 -16.28
N ARG A 228 -9.09 10.16 -15.75
CA ARG A 228 -8.59 8.79 -15.60
C ARG A 228 -9.33 7.87 -16.55
N PHE A 229 -8.58 7.11 -17.35
CA PHE A 229 -9.09 5.97 -18.11
C PHE A 229 -8.68 4.66 -17.43
N ALA A 230 -9.57 3.70 -17.36
CA ALA A 230 -9.27 2.36 -16.88
C ALA A 230 -9.95 1.30 -17.77
N LEU A 231 -9.31 0.15 -17.90
CA LEU A 231 -9.87 -1.04 -18.53
C LEU A 231 -10.04 -2.09 -17.44
N THR A 232 -11.28 -2.50 -17.20
CA THR A 232 -11.60 -3.58 -16.25
C THR A 232 -11.79 -4.87 -17.02
N VAL A 233 -11.06 -5.90 -16.59
CA VAL A 233 -11.11 -7.24 -17.18
C VAL A 233 -11.35 -8.26 -16.08
N SER A 234 -12.35 -9.11 -16.28
CA SER A 234 -12.76 -10.12 -15.32
C SER A 234 -12.59 -11.52 -15.93
N PHE A 235 -12.19 -12.49 -15.10
CA PHE A 235 -12.06 -13.88 -15.50
C PHE A 235 -13.00 -14.76 -14.66
N THR A 236 -13.49 -15.85 -15.25
CA THR A 236 -14.36 -16.84 -14.61
C THR A 236 -13.85 -18.25 -14.87
N CYS A 237 -14.13 -19.14 -13.94
CA CYS A 237 -13.94 -20.57 -14.11
C CYS A 237 -15.08 -21.25 -14.87
N ASN A 238 -16.25 -20.60 -14.95
CA ASN A 238 -17.42 -21.18 -15.59
C ASN A 238 -17.40 -20.92 -17.11
N PRO A 239 -17.22 -21.94 -17.97
CA PRO A 239 -17.20 -21.75 -19.42
C PRO A 239 -18.56 -21.26 -19.96
N ALA A 240 -19.68 -21.51 -19.27
CA ALA A 240 -20.98 -21.01 -19.70
C ALA A 240 -21.14 -19.49 -19.52
N ALA A 241 -20.39 -18.90 -18.58
CA ALA A 241 -20.33 -17.45 -18.37
C ALA A 241 -19.26 -16.78 -19.25
N ALA A 242 -18.47 -17.56 -19.99
CA ALA A 242 -17.41 -17.04 -20.83
C ALA A 242 -17.96 -16.19 -21.97
N ILE A 243 -17.28 -15.08 -22.24
CA ILE A 243 -17.48 -14.28 -23.43
C ILE A 243 -17.02 -15.12 -24.62
N ALA A 244 -17.95 -15.42 -25.54
CA ALA A 244 -17.65 -16.15 -26.77
C ALA A 244 -16.55 -15.40 -27.54
N ASP A 245 -15.34 -15.96 -27.56
CA ASP A 245 -14.23 -15.38 -28.32
C ASP A 245 -14.38 -15.81 -29.78
N PRO A 246 -14.68 -14.91 -30.72
CA PRO A 246 -14.82 -15.26 -32.13
C PRO A 246 -13.51 -15.75 -32.76
N THR A 247 -12.39 -15.74 -32.03
CA THR A 247 -11.06 -16.12 -32.51
C THR A 247 -10.49 -17.38 -31.85
N LEU A 248 -11.12 -17.92 -30.80
CA LEU A 248 -10.82 -19.27 -30.32
C LEU A 248 -11.46 -20.25 -31.30
N LYS A 249 -10.71 -20.63 -32.34
CA LYS A 249 -11.04 -21.82 -33.12
C LYS A 249 -11.14 -22.96 -32.10
N THR A 250 -12.35 -23.47 -31.89
CA THR A 250 -12.56 -24.73 -31.21
C THR A 250 -11.63 -25.73 -31.89
N SER A 251 -10.66 -26.23 -31.13
CA SER A 251 -9.93 -27.43 -31.54
C SER A 251 -10.97 -28.54 -31.51
N LYS A 252 -11.69 -28.68 -32.62
CA LYS A 252 -12.56 -29.79 -32.89
C LYS A 252 -11.60 -30.98 -32.94
N LYS A 253 -11.51 -31.70 -31.83
CA LYS A 253 -10.77 -32.95 -31.72
C LYS A 253 -11.28 -33.81 -32.88
N ARG A 254 -10.45 -33.96 -33.91
CA ARG A 254 -10.68 -34.92 -35.00
C ARG A 254 -10.57 -36.30 -34.35
N THR A 255 -11.70 -36.83 -33.93
CA THR A 255 -11.95 -38.27 -33.86
C THR A 255 -12.52 -38.70 -35.19
#